data_AF-A0A1S6HX11-F1
#
_entry.id   AF-A0A1S6HX11-F1
#
_cell.length_a   1.000
_cell.length_b   1.000
_cell.length_c   1.000
_cell.angle_alpha   90.00
_cell.angle_beta   90.00
_cell.angle_gamma   90.00
#
_symmetry.space_group_name_H-M   'P 1'
#
loop_
_entity.id
_entity.type
_entity.pdbx_description
1 polymer ?
#
loop_
_entity_poly.entity_id
_entity_poly.type
_entity_poly.pdbx_seq_one_letter_code
_entity_poly.pdbx_strand_id
1 'polypeptide(L)'
;MIYRNKITFSLWKVGVQRLKQCTVFFLSLVFCQACAGEKAYINLKDGHTWSIYATAPFYYGVEVEHISTVNQAQNWLTSHLRLQNSSDSKEEWIAYAKYKDWEFDPFGLELYGNHVNSAQAIYPKVNAPENVFIAWLSLAEGKYYRLNYSLNPELRQTMLHNLLYKDKGGLGCGSILLFGFIPGGEANVWLGACGKYTFIERVKAQWGPLENAYKVGNMDVYYPLLIEEHRERAEADGVTLFPIPPERLAHMRNSNTAPGSPVFLTKKSPQKLTHCWAEKPYNLKVKLEIGSPQHQLSRRIWNNAYDFAVKVRYLDTGIHLAWQEAEDKGFDAQQRQLWVLARLSAQGQVPATQIAKGLALNAAEVKQVQTWADDFCRADSQLSSSSQNETNLE
;
A
#
# COMPACT_ATOMS: atom_id res chain seq x y z
N MET A 1 22.38 -76.39 72.03
CA MET A 1 22.64 -76.44 70.57
C MET A 1 21.30 -76.64 69.88
N ILE A 2 20.83 -75.92 68.86
CA ILE A 2 21.36 -74.87 67.98
C ILE A 2 20.15 -74.06 67.49
N TYR A 3 20.35 -72.74 67.33
CA TYR A 3 19.47 -71.72 66.75
C TYR A 3 19.46 -71.75 65.20
N ARG A 4 18.43 -71.13 64.59
CA ARG A 4 18.29 -70.57 63.20
C ARG A 4 17.19 -71.25 62.35
N ASN A 5 16.39 -70.58 61.53
CA ASN A 5 16.45 -69.22 60.97
C ASN A 5 15.08 -68.70 60.50
N LYS A 6 14.79 -67.43 60.79
CA LYS A 6 13.74 -66.58 60.20
C LYS A 6 14.24 -65.97 58.89
N ILE A 7 13.89 -66.47 57.72
CA ILE A 7 14.06 -65.72 56.45
C ILE A 7 13.01 -66.19 55.43
N THR A 8 11.77 -65.68 55.48
CA THR A 8 10.80 -65.91 54.38
C THR A 8 9.78 -64.80 54.15
N PHE A 9 9.81 -63.69 54.90
CA PHE A 9 8.75 -62.67 54.82
C PHE A 9 9.13 -61.35 54.14
N SER A 10 10.37 -61.16 53.67
CA SER A 10 10.79 -59.88 53.06
C SER A 10 10.78 -59.83 51.52
N LEU A 11 10.64 -60.97 50.82
CA LEU A 11 10.72 -61.00 49.35
C LEU A 11 9.41 -60.63 48.63
N TRP A 12 8.26 -60.67 49.31
CA TRP A 12 6.97 -60.39 48.67
C TRP A 12 6.61 -58.89 48.60
N LYS A 13 7.10 -58.09 49.56
CA LYS A 13 6.86 -56.63 49.58
C LYS A 13 7.71 -55.86 48.56
N VAL A 14 8.87 -56.37 48.17
CA VAL A 14 9.80 -55.68 47.25
C VAL A 14 9.34 -55.78 45.79
N GLY A 15 8.67 -56.88 45.40
CA GLY A 15 8.15 -57.06 44.04
C GLY A 15 6.98 -56.14 43.69
N VAL A 16 6.05 -55.93 44.64
CA VAL A 16 4.85 -55.11 44.42
C VAL A 16 5.18 -53.60 44.35
N GLN A 17 6.23 -53.17 45.04
CA GLN A 17 6.64 -51.76 45.08
C GLN A 17 7.44 -51.35 43.82
N ARG A 18 8.24 -52.26 43.26
CA ARG A 18 8.92 -52.06 41.96
C ARG A 18 7.93 -52.07 40.79
N LEU A 19 6.87 -52.89 40.85
CA LEU A 19 5.83 -52.88 39.82
C LEU A 19 5.10 -51.53 39.78
N LYS A 20 4.70 -50.99 40.95
CA LYS A 20 4.02 -49.68 41.04
C LYS A 20 4.91 -48.50 40.60
N GLN A 21 6.21 -48.54 40.89
CA GLN A 21 7.14 -47.51 40.40
C GLN A 21 7.36 -47.58 38.89
N CYS A 22 7.43 -48.77 38.28
CA CYS A 22 7.49 -48.91 36.83
C CYS A 22 6.20 -48.46 36.12
N THR A 23 5.02 -48.72 36.71
CA THR A 23 3.75 -48.27 36.09
C THR A 23 3.57 -46.75 36.15
N VAL A 24 4.01 -46.09 37.23
CA VAL A 24 3.98 -44.61 37.33
C VAL A 24 4.98 -43.96 36.39
N PHE A 25 6.17 -44.55 36.20
CA PHE A 25 7.17 -44.04 35.26
C PHE A 25 6.74 -44.20 33.79
N PHE A 26 6.08 -45.32 33.44
CA PHE A 26 5.50 -45.51 32.11
C PHE A 26 4.29 -44.63 31.85
N LEU A 27 3.40 -44.39 32.85
CA LEU A 27 2.32 -43.41 32.68
C LEU A 27 2.85 -41.98 32.49
N SER A 28 3.91 -41.56 33.20
CA SER A 28 4.51 -40.24 32.99
C SER A 28 5.22 -40.08 31.65
N LEU A 29 5.79 -41.16 31.08
CA LEU A 29 6.38 -41.15 29.74
C LEU A 29 5.33 -41.10 28.63
N VAL A 30 4.15 -41.68 28.85
CA VAL A 30 3.02 -41.60 27.91
C VAL A 30 2.39 -40.20 27.89
N PHE A 31 2.35 -39.49 29.03
CA PHE A 31 1.86 -38.09 29.06
C PHE A 31 2.84 -37.06 28.48
N CYS A 32 4.14 -37.36 28.39
CA CYS A 32 5.12 -36.46 27.77
C CYS A 32 5.22 -36.56 26.24
N GLN A 33 4.57 -37.54 25.59
CA GLN A 33 4.47 -37.58 24.12
C GLN A 33 3.25 -36.86 23.55
N ALA A 34 2.28 -36.47 24.40
CA ALA A 34 1.11 -35.71 23.96
C ALA A 34 1.38 -34.20 23.74
N CYS A 35 2.60 -33.72 24.01
CA CYS A 35 3.02 -32.33 23.77
C CYS A 35 4.09 -32.18 22.68
N ALA A 36 4.36 -33.22 21.89
CA ALA A 36 4.92 -33.02 20.56
C ALA A 36 3.73 -32.72 19.64
N GLY A 37 3.34 -31.44 19.56
CA GLY A 37 2.21 -31.00 18.75
C GLY A 37 2.25 -31.66 17.38
N GLU A 38 1.26 -32.51 17.11
CA GLU A 38 1.05 -33.11 15.81
C GLU A 38 1.02 -31.96 14.80
N LYS A 39 1.94 -31.98 13.81
CA LYS A 39 1.97 -30.95 12.78
C LYS A 39 0.61 -31.00 12.09
N ALA A 40 -0.26 -30.03 12.37
CA ALA A 40 -1.61 -30.01 11.83
C ALA A 40 -1.52 -29.92 10.30
N TYR A 41 -1.89 -31.00 9.61
CA TYR A 41 -1.93 -31.07 8.16
C TYR A 41 -3.39 -30.98 7.73
N ILE A 42 -3.70 -30.03 6.85
CA ILE A 42 -5.06 -29.84 6.32
C ILE A 42 -5.13 -30.46 4.93
N ASN A 43 -6.19 -31.23 4.65
CA ASN A 43 -6.45 -31.81 3.34
C ASN A 43 -7.16 -30.79 2.43
N LEU A 44 -7.04 -30.91 1.09
CA LEU A 44 -7.71 -30.03 0.13
C LEU A 44 -9.22 -29.91 0.34
N LYS A 45 -9.86 -30.98 0.80
CA LYS A 45 -11.31 -30.98 1.10
C LYS A 45 -11.68 -30.10 2.31
N ASP A 46 -10.71 -29.74 3.15
CA ASP A 46 -10.90 -29.09 4.44
C ASP A 46 -10.28 -27.68 4.52
N GLY A 47 -9.69 -27.16 3.42
CA GLY A 47 -8.99 -25.88 3.45
C GLY A 47 -8.72 -25.27 2.08
N HIS A 48 -8.50 -23.96 2.06
CA HIS A 48 -8.17 -23.22 0.84
C HIS A 48 -6.68 -23.30 0.52
N THR A 49 -6.33 -23.02 -0.72
CA THR A 49 -4.94 -23.00 -1.17
C THR A 49 -4.29 -21.69 -0.83
N TRP A 50 -2.98 -21.70 -0.62
CA TRP A 50 -2.21 -20.47 -0.58
C TRP A 50 -1.83 -20.01 -2.00
N SER A 51 -1.41 -18.76 -2.16
CA SER A 51 -0.93 -18.19 -3.43
C SER A 51 0.28 -17.28 -3.25
N ILE A 52 1.06 -17.08 -4.31
CA ILE A 52 2.17 -16.11 -4.35
C ILE A 52 1.83 -14.97 -5.29
N TYR A 53 2.00 -13.77 -4.76
CA TYR A 53 1.69 -12.51 -5.40
C TYR A 53 2.97 -11.68 -5.45
N ALA A 54 3.14 -10.90 -6.50
CA ALA A 54 4.20 -9.90 -6.54
C ALA A 54 3.72 -8.55 -7.03
N THR A 55 4.30 -7.51 -6.46
CA THR A 55 4.01 -6.12 -6.80
C THR A 55 5.33 -5.35 -6.95
N ALA A 56 5.28 -4.25 -7.67
CA ALA A 56 6.37 -3.28 -7.79
C ALA A 56 5.76 -1.90 -8.00
N PRO A 57 6.49 -0.81 -7.69
CA PRO A 57 6.02 0.54 -8.00
C PRO A 57 5.83 0.71 -9.50
N PHE A 58 4.81 1.48 -9.90
CA PHE A 58 4.43 1.64 -11.31
C PHE A 58 5.58 2.06 -12.22
N TYR A 59 6.39 3.05 -11.81
CA TYR A 59 7.56 3.48 -12.59
C TYR A 59 8.80 2.58 -12.40
N TYR A 60 8.90 1.90 -11.26
CA TYR A 60 10.05 1.08 -10.88
C TYR A 60 9.71 -0.41 -10.97
N GLY A 61 9.11 -0.79 -12.10
CA GLY A 61 8.63 -2.14 -12.35
C GLY A 61 9.72 -3.19 -12.32
N VAL A 62 9.29 -4.45 -12.23
CA VAL A 62 10.16 -5.62 -12.29
C VAL A 62 9.57 -6.68 -13.22
N GLU A 63 10.43 -7.49 -13.81
CA GLU A 63 10.01 -8.73 -14.47
C GLU A 63 10.42 -9.92 -13.61
N VAL A 64 9.44 -10.72 -13.19
CA VAL A 64 9.71 -11.94 -12.41
C VAL A 64 10.00 -13.08 -13.37
N GLU A 65 11.25 -13.55 -13.37
CA GLU A 65 11.75 -14.60 -14.26
C GLU A 65 11.34 -15.99 -13.81
N HIS A 66 11.26 -16.19 -12.50
CA HIS A 66 11.02 -17.49 -11.92
C HIS A 66 10.57 -17.41 -10.47
N ILE A 67 9.63 -18.26 -10.10
CA ILE A 67 9.31 -18.55 -8.71
C ILE A 67 9.29 -20.06 -8.54
N SER A 68 9.92 -20.59 -7.50
CA SER A 68 9.71 -21.97 -7.08
C SER A 68 9.46 -22.03 -5.58
N THR A 69 8.68 -23.03 -5.17
CA THR A 69 8.35 -23.22 -3.76
C THR A 69 8.53 -24.68 -3.41
N VAL A 70 9.11 -24.93 -2.23
CA VAL A 70 9.45 -26.29 -1.79
C VAL A 70 8.86 -26.55 -0.43
N ASN A 71 8.34 -27.76 -0.24
CA ASN A 71 8.05 -28.31 1.08
C ASN A 71 8.73 -29.68 1.17
N GLN A 72 9.85 -29.72 1.89
CA GLN A 72 10.66 -30.92 1.99
C GLN A 72 9.96 -31.96 2.87
N ALA A 73 9.30 -31.52 3.94
CA ALA A 73 8.54 -32.38 4.84
C ALA A 73 7.45 -33.20 4.12
N GLN A 74 6.88 -32.66 3.04
CA GLN A 74 5.85 -33.32 2.23
C GLN A 74 6.32 -33.73 0.83
N ASN A 75 7.63 -33.62 0.57
CA ASN A 75 8.28 -33.99 -0.68
C ASN A 75 7.58 -33.42 -1.94
N TRP A 76 7.35 -32.11 -1.96
CA TRP A 76 6.84 -31.45 -3.16
C TRP A 76 7.57 -30.15 -3.47
N LEU A 77 7.60 -29.84 -4.76
CA LEU A 77 8.12 -28.61 -5.35
C LEU A 77 7.08 -28.09 -6.34
N THR A 78 6.79 -26.79 -6.33
CA THR A 78 6.08 -26.11 -7.42
C THR A 78 6.99 -25.09 -8.08
N SER A 79 6.74 -24.80 -9.35
CA SER A 79 7.51 -23.85 -10.14
C SER A 79 6.57 -23.05 -11.03
N HIS A 80 6.78 -21.74 -11.05
CA HIS A 80 6.07 -20.76 -11.87
C HIS A 80 7.09 -20.03 -12.74
N LEU A 81 6.80 -19.98 -14.03
CA LEU A 81 7.68 -19.40 -15.05
C LEU A 81 7.41 -17.92 -15.31
N ARG A 82 6.23 -17.45 -14.95
CA ARG A 82 5.82 -16.06 -15.01
C ARG A 82 4.64 -15.88 -14.08
N LEU A 83 4.57 -14.72 -13.43
CA LEU A 83 3.33 -14.29 -12.82
C LEU A 83 2.42 -13.77 -13.94
N GLN A 84 1.11 -13.98 -13.84
CA GLN A 84 0.18 -13.35 -14.78
C GLN A 84 0.28 -11.83 -14.56
N ASN A 85 0.85 -11.14 -15.54
CA ASN A 85 0.91 -9.69 -15.55
C ASN A 85 -0.46 -9.13 -15.92
N SER A 86 -1.00 -8.25 -15.09
CA SER A 86 -2.00 -7.30 -15.55
C SER A 86 -1.24 -6.13 -16.18
N SER A 87 -1.05 -6.18 -17.49
CA SER A 87 -0.50 -5.04 -18.22
C SER A 87 -1.59 -3.98 -18.31
N ASP A 88 -1.68 -3.11 -17.30
CA ASP A 88 -2.71 -2.08 -17.22
C ASP A 88 -2.09 -0.69 -17.42
N SER A 89 -2.78 0.15 -18.19
CA SER A 89 -2.40 1.53 -18.44
C SER A 89 -2.48 2.39 -17.17
N LYS A 90 -1.73 3.50 -17.12
CA LYS A 90 -1.81 4.46 -16.01
C LYS A 90 -3.26 4.94 -15.79
N GLU A 91 -4.00 5.09 -16.88
CA GLU A 91 -5.40 5.51 -16.91
C GLU A 91 -6.31 4.49 -16.22
N GLU A 92 -6.08 3.19 -16.43
CA GLU A 92 -6.82 2.11 -15.76
C GLU A 92 -6.52 2.05 -14.27
N TRP A 93 -5.25 2.21 -13.88
CA TRP A 93 -4.87 2.33 -12.46
C TRP A 93 -5.59 3.49 -11.78
N ILE A 94 -5.57 4.68 -12.41
CA ILE A 94 -6.27 5.87 -11.91
C ILE A 94 -7.78 5.65 -11.85
N ALA A 95 -8.38 5.03 -12.86
CA ALA A 95 -9.81 4.74 -12.90
C ALA A 95 -10.22 3.75 -11.80
N TYR A 96 -9.42 2.71 -11.57
CA TYR A 96 -9.64 1.73 -10.52
C TYR A 96 -9.49 2.35 -9.13
N ALA A 97 -8.44 3.14 -8.91
CA ALA A 97 -8.22 3.85 -7.66
C ALA A 97 -9.42 4.76 -7.33
N LYS A 98 -9.90 5.55 -8.31
CA LYS A 98 -11.11 6.38 -8.17
C LYS A 98 -12.35 5.58 -7.78
N TYR A 99 -12.57 4.42 -8.40
CA TYR A 99 -13.73 3.57 -8.09
C TYR A 99 -13.72 3.06 -6.63
N LYS A 100 -12.54 2.95 -6.02
CA LYS A 100 -12.36 2.47 -4.65
C LYS A 100 -12.17 3.59 -3.62
N ASP A 101 -12.34 4.85 -4.02
CA ASP A 101 -11.99 6.03 -3.21
C ASP A 101 -10.51 6.04 -2.77
N TRP A 102 -9.62 5.51 -3.61
CA TRP A 102 -8.17 5.44 -3.41
C TRP A 102 -7.43 6.45 -4.29
N GLU A 103 -6.29 6.92 -3.80
CA GLU A 103 -5.36 7.73 -4.59
C GLU A 103 -4.35 6.82 -5.28
N PHE A 104 -4.12 7.07 -6.57
CA PHE A 104 -3.08 6.36 -7.31
C PHE A 104 -1.71 6.85 -6.86
N ASP A 105 -0.95 5.97 -6.21
CA ASP A 105 0.44 6.20 -5.83
C ASP A 105 1.36 5.39 -6.75
N PRO A 106 1.99 6.02 -7.76
CA PRO A 106 2.87 5.30 -8.69
C PRO A 106 4.22 4.90 -8.08
N PHE A 107 4.51 5.33 -6.85
CA PHE A 107 5.74 5.02 -6.12
C PHE A 107 5.51 4.00 -5.01
N GLY A 108 4.25 3.70 -4.68
CA GLY A 108 3.87 2.77 -3.63
C GLY A 108 3.87 1.32 -4.08
N LEU A 109 3.95 0.41 -3.11
CA LEU A 109 3.75 -1.03 -3.32
C LEU A 109 2.28 -1.39 -3.10
N GLU A 110 1.54 -1.58 -4.19
CA GLU A 110 0.11 -1.93 -4.17
C GLU A 110 -0.09 -3.37 -3.65
N LEU A 111 -1.07 -3.55 -2.75
CA LEU A 111 -1.42 -4.83 -2.14
C LEU A 111 -2.75 -5.39 -2.67
N TYR A 112 -3.59 -4.55 -3.28
CA TYR A 112 -4.92 -4.90 -3.74
C TYR A 112 -5.10 -4.68 -5.25
N GLY A 113 -5.92 -5.53 -5.87
CA GLY A 113 -6.43 -5.32 -7.22
C GLY A 113 -5.83 -6.24 -8.28
N ASN A 114 -6.14 -5.94 -9.54
CA ASN A 114 -5.67 -6.68 -10.70
C ASN A 114 -4.16 -6.49 -10.93
N HIS A 115 -3.60 -5.39 -10.40
CA HIS A 115 -2.24 -4.89 -10.60
C HIS A 115 -1.12 -5.64 -9.85
N VAL A 116 -1.50 -6.68 -9.11
CA VAL A 116 -0.56 -7.57 -8.46
C VAL A 116 -0.38 -8.79 -9.36
N ASN A 117 0.84 -8.99 -9.86
CA ASN A 117 1.13 -10.13 -10.70
C ASN A 117 0.98 -11.39 -9.84
N SER A 118 0.11 -12.31 -10.26
CA SER A 118 -0.22 -13.48 -9.43
C SER A 118 0.17 -14.78 -10.13
N ALA A 119 0.60 -15.74 -9.31
CA ALA A 119 0.66 -17.13 -9.72
C ALA A 119 -0.18 -17.92 -8.71
N GLN A 120 -1.31 -18.44 -9.18
CA GLN A 120 -2.00 -19.48 -8.46
C GLN A 120 -1.14 -20.75 -8.48
N ALA A 121 -1.11 -21.49 -7.38
CA ALA A 121 -0.46 -22.79 -7.32
C ALA A 121 -1.05 -23.68 -8.45
N ILE A 122 -0.20 -24.14 -9.38
CA ILE A 122 -0.60 -25.00 -10.51
C ILE A 122 -1.24 -26.31 -10.00
N TYR A 123 -0.94 -26.67 -8.74
CA TYR A 123 -1.70 -27.65 -7.98
C TYR A 123 -2.17 -27.02 -6.67
N PRO A 124 -3.47 -27.07 -6.37
CA PRO A 124 -3.99 -26.60 -5.10
C PRO A 124 -3.27 -27.33 -3.94
N LYS A 125 -2.36 -26.65 -3.24
CA LYS A 125 -1.70 -27.16 -2.03
C LYS A 125 -2.19 -26.33 -0.85
N VAL A 126 -2.66 -27.04 0.18
CA VAL A 126 -3.20 -26.43 1.40
C VAL A 126 -2.08 -26.08 2.37
N ASN A 127 -1.08 -26.96 2.48
CA ASN A 127 0.08 -26.72 3.34
C ASN A 127 1.04 -25.74 2.66
N ALA A 128 1.47 -24.73 3.41
CA ALA A 128 2.41 -23.71 2.95
C ALA A 128 3.79 -24.32 2.59
N PRO A 129 4.56 -23.67 1.69
CA PRO A 129 5.94 -24.05 1.44
C PRO A 129 6.82 -23.73 2.65
N GLU A 130 7.98 -24.37 2.70
CA GLU A 130 9.04 -24.06 3.66
C GLU A 130 9.96 -22.97 3.13
N ASN A 131 10.19 -22.97 1.81
CA ASN A 131 10.95 -21.92 1.15
C ASN A 131 10.30 -21.50 -0.15
N VAL A 132 10.48 -20.22 -0.48
CA VAL A 132 10.07 -19.60 -1.74
C VAL A 132 11.32 -19.00 -2.38
N PHE A 133 11.72 -19.54 -3.52
CA PHE A 133 12.76 -18.95 -4.36
C PHE A 133 12.12 -18.04 -5.40
N ILE A 134 12.67 -16.84 -5.58
CA ILE A 134 12.22 -15.86 -6.58
C ILE A 134 13.44 -15.27 -7.29
N ALA A 135 13.39 -15.19 -8.60
CA ALA A 135 14.35 -14.46 -9.43
C ALA A 135 13.63 -13.37 -10.22
N TRP A 136 14.18 -12.16 -10.24
CA TRP A 136 13.59 -11.02 -10.93
C TRP A 136 14.64 -10.07 -11.50
N LEU A 137 14.20 -9.31 -12.51
CA LEU A 137 14.90 -8.20 -13.13
C LEU A 137 14.32 -6.89 -12.62
N SER A 138 15.17 -6.02 -12.06
CA SER A 138 14.83 -4.62 -11.80
C SER A 138 14.89 -3.84 -13.10
N LEU A 139 13.76 -3.30 -13.57
CA LEU A 139 13.74 -2.53 -14.81
C LEU A 139 14.45 -1.19 -14.65
N ALA A 140 14.32 -0.55 -13.49
CA ALA A 140 15.00 0.72 -13.23
C ALA A 140 16.54 0.63 -13.26
N GLU A 141 17.09 -0.51 -12.80
CA GLU A 141 18.55 -0.71 -12.70
C GLU A 141 19.13 -1.53 -13.85
N GLY A 142 18.30 -2.32 -14.54
CA GLY A 142 18.75 -3.34 -15.49
C GLY A 142 19.60 -4.42 -14.84
N LYS A 143 19.30 -4.76 -13.58
CA LYS A 143 20.05 -5.74 -12.79
C LYS A 143 19.15 -6.86 -12.29
N TYR A 144 19.73 -8.05 -12.22
CA TYR A 144 19.04 -9.25 -11.77
C TYR A 144 19.32 -9.52 -10.30
N TYR A 145 18.29 -10.01 -9.61
CA TYR A 145 18.29 -10.33 -8.19
C TYR A 145 17.61 -11.66 -7.93
N ARG A 146 18.03 -12.35 -6.87
CA ARG A 146 17.47 -13.64 -6.47
C ARG A 146 17.29 -13.69 -4.96
N LEU A 147 16.16 -14.21 -4.54
CA LEU A 147 15.75 -14.35 -3.16
C LEU A 147 15.38 -15.81 -2.90
N ASN A 148 15.93 -16.41 -1.85
CA ASN A 148 15.44 -17.63 -1.23
C ASN A 148 14.85 -17.26 0.14
N TYR A 149 13.54 -17.15 0.21
CA TYR A 149 12.81 -16.75 1.41
C TYR A 149 12.39 -17.99 2.20
N SER A 150 12.85 -18.09 3.44
CA SER A 150 12.47 -19.20 4.34
C SER A 150 11.29 -18.79 5.21
N LEU A 151 10.21 -19.56 5.14
CA LEU A 151 9.04 -19.33 5.97
C LEU A 151 9.28 -19.91 7.36
N ASN A 152 9.39 -19.02 8.34
CA ASN A 152 9.53 -19.46 9.73
C ASN A 152 8.30 -20.31 10.16
N PRO A 153 8.45 -21.21 11.15
CA PRO A 153 7.37 -22.09 11.58
C PRO A 153 6.10 -21.35 12.00
N GLU A 154 6.22 -20.20 12.66
CA GLU A 154 5.09 -19.39 13.13
C GLU A 154 4.25 -18.85 11.96
N LEU A 155 4.90 -18.30 10.93
CA LEU A 155 4.26 -17.82 9.72
C LEU A 155 3.50 -18.95 9.01
N ARG A 156 4.10 -20.15 8.92
CA ARG A 156 3.44 -21.32 8.35
C ARG A 156 2.22 -21.77 9.17
N GLN A 157 2.30 -21.71 10.50
CA GLN A 157 1.16 -21.99 11.37
C GLN A 157 0.05 -20.96 11.21
N THR A 158 0.40 -19.67 11.12
CA THR A 158 -0.57 -18.59 10.83
C THR A 158 -1.25 -18.81 9.48
N MET A 159 -0.48 -19.18 8.44
CA MET A 159 -1.04 -19.49 7.13
C MET A 159 -2.04 -20.66 7.20
N LEU A 160 -1.71 -21.72 7.93
CA LEU A 160 -2.61 -22.87 8.15
C LEU A 160 -3.86 -22.46 8.94
N HIS A 161 -3.70 -21.63 9.98
CA HIS A 161 -4.82 -21.15 10.80
C HIS A 161 -5.80 -20.29 9.98
N ASN A 162 -5.30 -19.44 9.08
CA ASN A 162 -6.13 -18.60 8.22
C ASN A 162 -7.09 -19.42 7.31
N LEU A 163 -6.71 -20.65 6.96
CA LEU A 163 -7.55 -21.54 6.16
C LEU A 163 -8.81 -22.00 6.89
N LEU A 164 -8.79 -21.97 8.22
CA LEU A 164 -9.92 -22.32 9.08
C LEU A 164 -10.90 -21.16 9.23
N TYR A 165 -10.50 -19.93 8.86
CA TYR A 165 -11.33 -18.75 8.92
C TYR A 165 -12.35 -18.74 7.80
N LYS A 166 -13.61 -19.00 8.13
CA LYS A 166 -14.72 -18.96 7.19
C LYS A 166 -15.14 -17.53 6.90
N ASP A 167 -15.20 -17.18 5.62
CA ASP A 167 -15.81 -15.95 5.16
C ASP A 167 -17.34 -15.97 5.37
N LYS A 168 -18.03 -14.88 4.98
CA LYS A 168 -19.49 -14.79 5.10
C LYS A 168 -20.24 -15.85 4.29
N GLY A 169 -19.59 -16.52 3.34
CA GLY A 169 -20.11 -17.64 2.55
C GLY A 169 -19.80 -19.01 3.14
N GLY A 170 -19.09 -19.10 4.27
CA GLY A 170 -18.73 -20.36 4.92
C GLY A 170 -17.48 -21.04 4.35
N LEU A 171 -16.78 -20.40 3.42
CA LEU A 171 -15.55 -20.89 2.78
C LEU A 171 -14.33 -20.30 3.49
N GLY A 172 -13.29 -21.11 3.70
CA GLY A 172 -12.03 -20.64 4.29
C GLY A 172 -11.35 -19.54 3.45
N CYS A 173 -10.50 -18.71 4.05
CA CYS A 173 -9.69 -17.76 3.29
C CYS A 173 -8.32 -18.34 2.98
N GLY A 174 -8.01 -18.52 1.69
CA GLY A 174 -6.65 -18.84 1.26
C GLY A 174 -5.64 -17.79 1.72
N SER A 175 -4.45 -18.22 2.12
CA SER A 175 -3.35 -17.31 2.48
C SER A 175 -2.61 -16.81 1.23
N ILE A 176 -2.19 -15.56 1.22
CA ILE A 176 -1.42 -14.95 0.13
C ILE A 176 -0.06 -14.54 0.68
N LEU A 177 1.03 -14.99 0.06
CA LEU A 177 2.36 -14.42 0.28
C LEU A 177 2.62 -13.41 -0.81
N LEU A 178 2.70 -12.14 -0.44
CA LEU A 178 2.92 -11.04 -1.37
C LEU A 178 4.34 -10.48 -1.19
N PHE A 179 5.08 -10.40 -2.30
CA PHE A 179 6.42 -9.83 -2.38
C PHE A 179 6.38 -8.51 -3.14
N GLY A 180 6.72 -7.41 -2.47
CA GLY A 180 6.83 -6.09 -3.09
C GLY A 180 8.27 -5.75 -3.36
N PHE A 181 8.66 -5.75 -4.63
CA PHE A 181 10.04 -5.57 -5.05
C PHE A 181 10.42 -4.09 -5.06
N ILE A 182 11.58 -3.81 -4.49
CA ILE A 182 12.15 -2.47 -4.34
C ILE A 182 13.51 -2.49 -5.04
N PRO A 183 13.83 -1.42 -5.82
CA PRO A 183 15.16 -1.29 -6.41
C PRO A 183 16.30 -1.42 -5.39
N GLY A 184 17.45 -1.92 -5.85
CA GLY A 184 18.58 -2.28 -4.99
C GLY A 184 18.49 -3.70 -4.43
N GLY A 185 17.54 -4.51 -4.91
CA GLY A 185 17.39 -5.91 -4.53
C GLY A 185 16.72 -6.12 -3.17
N GLU A 186 15.81 -5.23 -2.78
CA GLU A 186 15.03 -5.38 -1.55
C GLU A 186 13.61 -5.87 -1.87
N ALA A 187 12.98 -6.54 -0.91
CA ALA A 187 11.58 -6.92 -1.00
C ALA A 187 10.89 -6.77 0.34
N ASN A 188 9.75 -6.10 0.37
CA ASN A 188 8.82 -6.17 1.49
C ASN A 188 7.96 -7.43 1.35
N VAL A 189 7.68 -8.11 2.46
CA VAL A 189 6.89 -9.36 2.50
C VAL A 189 5.64 -9.14 3.33
N TRP A 190 4.48 -9.53 2.77
CA TRP A 190 3.19 -9.50 3.47
C TRP A 190 2.52 -10.87 3.45
N LEU A 191 1.76 -11.13 4.52
CA LEU A 191 0.78 -12.20 4.58
C LEU A 191 -0.62 -11.62 4.39
N GLY A 192 -1.27 -11.99 3.28
CA GLY A 192 -2.67 -11.72 2.99
C GLY A 192 -3.58 -12.84 3.47
N ALA A 193 -4.72 -12.51 4.07
CA ALA A 193 -5.83 -13.44 4.33
C ALA A 193 -7.15 -12.67 4.42
N CYS A 194 -8.21 -13.19 3.80
CA CYS A 194 -9.54 -12.57 3.78
C CYS A 194 -9.55 -11.08 3.38
N GLY A 195 -8.69 -10.67 2.43
CA GLY A 195 -8.59 -9.27 2.01
C GLY A 195 -7.88 -8.35 3.00
N LYS A 196 -7.18 -8.87 4.01
CA LYS A 196 -6.29 -8.11 4.90
C LYS A 196 -4.86 -8.54 4.67
N TYR A 197 -3.94 -7.59 4.59
CA TYR A 197 -2.51 -7.84 4.50
C TYR A 197 -1.80 -7.41 5.78
N THR A 198 -0.92 -8.26 6.27
CA THR A 198 -0.06 -7.99 7.43
C THR A 198 1.37 -7.96 6.96
N PHE A 199 2.07 -6.86 7.22
CA PHE A 199 3.50 -6.77 6.95
C PHE A 199 4.25 -7.74 7.86
N ILE A 200 5.13 -8.55 7.27
CA ILE A 200 5.94 -9.54 7.98
C ILE A 200 7.31 -8.95 8.22
N GLU A 201 8.02 -8.63 7.15
CA GLU A 201 9.39 -8.14 7.21
C GLU A 201 9.83 -7.55 5.86
N ARG A 202 10.97 -6.87 5.88
CA ARG A 202 11.71 -6.51 4.68
C ARG A 202 12.95 -7.38 4.58
N VAL A 203 13.14 -8.00 3.43
CA VAL A 203 14.28 -8.85 3.12
C VAL A 203 15.11 -8.26 2.00
N LYS A 204 16.36 -8.72 1.91
CA LYS A 204 17.27 -8.39 0.83
C LYS A 204 17.56 -9.66 0.03
N ALA A 205 17.66 -9.51 -1.29
CA ALA A 205 18.12 -10.56 -2.19
C ALA A 205 19.47 -11.10 -1.70
N GLN A 206 19.61 -12.43 -1.63
CA GLN A 206 20.90 -13.05 -1.28
C GLN A 206 21.87 -13.02 -2.46
N TRP A 207 21.35 -12.88 -3.69
CA TRP A 207 22.16 -12.75 -4.89
C TRP A 207 21.72 -11.55 -5.70
N GLY A 208 22.68 -10.75 -6.17
CA GLY A 208 22.42 -9.49 -6.86
C GLY A 208 23.34 -8.36 -6.37
N PRO A 209 23.55 -7.31 -7.17
CA PRO A 209 23.14 -7.19 -8.56
C PRO A 209 23.93 -8.17 -9.45
N LEU A 210 23.22 -8.86 -10.35
CA LEU A 210 23.81 -9.76 -11.35
C LEU A 210 23.57 -9.19 -12.75
N GLU A 211 24.46 -9.50 -13.68
CA GLU A 211 24.33 -9.11 -15.10
C GLU A 211 23.48 -10.09 -15.91
N ASN A 212 23.37 -11.33 -15.44
CA ASN A 212 22.75 -12.40 -16.21
C ASN A 212 21.43 -12.85 -15.58
N ALA A 213 20.44 -13.03 -16.46
CA ALA A 213 19.16 -13.67 -16.20
C ALA A 213 19.30 -14.99 -15.45
N TYR A 214 18.33 -15.33 -14.60
CA TYR A 214 18.28 -16.64 -13.95
C TYR A 214 18.01 -17.76 -14.97
N LYS A 215 17.18 -17.49 -15.98
CA LYS A 215 16.99 -18.39 -17.11
C LYS A 215 17.67 -17.81 -18.35
N VAL A 216 18.68 -18.53 -18.83
CA VAL A 216 19.36 -18.19 -20.08
C VAL A 216 18.34 -18.31 -21.24
N GLY A 217 18.10 -17.20 -21.94
CA GLY A 217 17.11 -17.07 -23.01
C GLY A 217 17.11 -15.65 -23.59
N ASN A 218 16.12 -15.33 -24.45
CA ASN A 218 15.95 -14.04 -25.15
C ASN A 218 15.76 -12.80 -24.24
N MET A 219 16.16 -12.83 -22.96
CA MET A 219 16.09 -11.67 -22.07
C MET A 219 16.91 -10.47 -22.59
N ASP A 220 18.03 -10.72 -23.29
CA ASP A 220 18.78 -9.66 -23.99
C ASP A 220 17.96 -8.98 -25.09
N VAL A 221 16.96 -9.67 -25.65
CA VAL A 221 16.03 -9.16 -26.67
C VAL A 221 14.78 -8.56 -26.04
N TYR A 222 14.28 -9.15 -24.95
CA TYR A 222 13.04 -8.72 -24.27
C TYR A 222 13.26 -7.53 -23.35
N TYR A 223 14.40 -7.45 -22.66
CA TYR A 223 14.68 -6.38 -21.71
C TYR A 223 14.68 -4.99 -22.37
N PRO A 224 15.35 -4.77 -23.51
CA PRO A 224 15.29 -3.48 -24.21
C PRO A 224 13.86 -3.02 -24.52
N LEU A 225 12.97 -3.94 -24.90
CA LEU A 225 11.57 -3.62 -25.18
C LEU A 225 10.81 -3.23 -23.91
N LEU A 226 10.98 -4.01 -22.83
CA LEU A 226 10.32 -3.75 -21.55
C LEU A 226 10.78 -2.44 -20.91
N ILE A 227 12.08 -2.13 -20.99
CA ILE A 227 12.62 -0.91 -20.41
C ILE A 227 12.25 0.34 -21.22
N GLU A 228 12.13 0.24 -22.55
CA GLU A 228 11.72 1.39 -23.37
C GLU A 228 10.34 1.89 -22.94
N GLU A 229 9.35 1.00 -22.85
CA GLU A 229 7.99 1.34 -22.41
C GLU A 229 7.96 1.92 -20.99
N HIS A 230 8.79 1.40 -20.08
CA HIS A 230 8.88 1.96 -18.72
C HIS A 230 9.56 3.33 -18.70
N ARG A 231 10.58 3.54 -19.55
CA ARG A 231 11.28 4.81 -19.66
C ARG A 231 10.38 5.88 -20.26
N GLU A 232 9.71 5.60 -21.37
CA GLU A 232 8.77 6.53 -22.01
C GLU A 232 7.70 7.00 -21.03
N ARG A 233 7.13 6.08 -20.24
CA ARG A 233 6.13 6.40 -19.21
C ARG A 233 6.71 7.26 -18.07
N ALA A 234 7.90 6.95 -17.60
CA ALA A 234 8.54 7.73 -16.55
C ALA A 234 8.91 9.15 -17.04
N GLU A 235 9.46 9.27 -18.25
CA GLU A 235 9.84 10.54 -18.87
C GLU A 235 8.63 11.44 -19.13
N ALA A 236 7.50 10.88 -19.56
CA ALA A 236 6.26 11.62 -19.74
C ALA A 236 5.78 12.33 -18.46
N ASP A 237 6.15 11.81 -17.30
CA ASP A 237 5.81 12.35 -15.98
C ASP A 237 7.00 13.04 -15.28
N GLY A 238 8.13 13.21 -15.96
CA GLY A 238 9.33 13.85 -15.41
C GLY A 238 10.00 13.03 -14.29
N VAL A 239 9.80 11.71 -14.28
CA VAL A 239 10.35 10.80 -13.26
C VAL A 239 11.71 10.27 -13.70
N THR A 240 12.70 10.41 -12.82
CA THR A 240 14.03 9.80 -13.01
C THR A 240 14.03 8.35 -12.52
N LEU A 241 14.26 7.40 -13.45
CA LEU A 241 14.38 5.98 -13.12
C LEU A 241 15.72 5.63 -12.49
N PHE A 242 16.81 6.27 -12.93
CA PHE A 242 18.13 6.07 -12.34
C PHE A 242 19.01 7.34 -12.51
N PRO A 243 19.78 7.75 -11.49
CA PRO A 243 19.80 7.21 -10.13
C PRO A 243 18.46 7.47 -9.40
N ILE A 244 18.09 6.53 -8.53
CA ILE A 244 16.81 6.60 -7.81
C ILE A 244 16.93 7.60 -6.67
N PRO A 245 16.04 8.61 -6.57
CA PRO A 245 16.10 9.56 -5.48
C PRO A 245 15.91 8.88 -4.11
N PRO A 246 16.71 9.21 -3.07
CA PRO A 246 16.65 8.55 -1.76
C PRO A 246 15.27 8.61 -1.09
N GLU A 247 14.56 9.72 -1.25
CA GLU A 247 13.21 9.91 -0.74
C GLU A 247 12.19 8.98 -1.41
N ARG A 248 12.37 8.68 -2.71
CA ARG A 248 11.53 7.72 -3.44
C ARG A 248 11.77 6.31 -2.94
N LEU A 249 13.04 5.96 -2.72
CA LEU A 249 13.40 4.66 -2.18
C LEU A 249 12.86 4.47 -0.75
N ALA A 250 12.91 5.52 0.07
CA ALA A 250 12.32 5.52 1.41
C ALA A 250 10.79 5.35 1.38
N HIS A 251 10.12 6.03 0.44
CA HIS A 251 8.67 5.89 0.23
C HIS A 251 8.26 4.45 -0.13
N MET A 252 8.94 3.84 -1.10
CA MET A 252 8.71 2.44 -1.49
C MET A 252 8.90 1.48 -0.31
N ARG A 253 10.00 1.67 0.45
CA ARG A 253 10.29 0.86 1.64
C ARG A 253 9.19 0.94 2.68
N ASN A 254 8.63 2.13 2.91
CA ASN A 254 7.65 2.36 3.96
C ASN A 254 6.20 2.17 3.50
N SER A 255 5.98 1.92 2.22
CA SER A 255 4.68 1.60 1.65
C SER A 255 4.08 0.40 2.38
N ASN A 256 2.92 0.59 3.02
CA ASN A 256 2.13 -0.47 3.63
C ASN A 256 2.82 -1.32 4.72
N THR A 257 3.79 -0.78 5.47
CA THR A 257 4.54 -1.57 6.48
C THR A 257 4.05 -1.44 7.94
N ALA A 258 3.15 -0.50 8.25
CA ALA A 258 2.74 -0.23 9.63
C ALA A 258 1.72 -1.26 10.18
N PRO A 259 1.90 -1.81 11.42
CA PRO A 259 1.00 -2.82 12.01
C PRO A 259 -0.44 -2.33 12.17
N GLY A 260 -1.43 -3.16 11.82
CA GLY A 260 -2.85 -2.81 11.97
C GLY A 260 -3.33 -1.69 11.04
N SER A 261 -2.47 -1.20 10.16
CA SER A 261 -2.86 -0.27 9.12
C SER A 261 -3.76 -1.01 8.14
N PRO A 262 -5.03 -0.60 7.94
CA PRO A 262 -5.60 -0.82 6.62
C PRO A 262 -4.62 -0.14 5.68
N VAL A 263 -4.00 -0.92 4.80
CA VAL A 263 -3.18 -0.51 3.65
C VAL A 263 -3.23 1.00 3.47
N PHE A 264 -2.21 1.69 4.00
CA PHE A 264 -2.03 3.11 3.76
C PHE A 264 -1.52 3.28 2.32
N LEU A 265 -2.41 3.04 1.37
CA LEU A 265 -2.64 4.04 0.34
C LEU A 265 -3.52 5.09 1.02
N THR A 266 -3.23 6.35 0.82
CA THR A 266 -3.96 7.48 1.41
C THR A 266 -5.47 7.27 1.25
N LYS A 267 -6.12 6.64 2.25
CA LYS A 267 -7.47 7.06 2.61
C LYS A 267 -7.28 8.56 2.74
N LYS A 268 -8.18 9.35 2.17
CA LYS A 268 -8.35 10.70 2.68
C LYS A 268 -8.39 10.54 4.22
N SER A 269 -7.27 10.83 4.90
CA SER A 269 -7.33 11.84 5.93
C SER A 269 -8.20 12.86 5.23
N PRO A 270 -9.40 13.18 5.74
CA PRO A 270 -9.91 14.46 5.34
C PRO A 270 -8.70 15.34 5.61
N GLN A 271 -8.04 15.82 4.54
CA GLN A 271 -7.35 17.09 4.64
C GLN A 271 -8.38 17.84 5.44
N LYS A 272 -8.02 18.16 6.68
CA LYS A 272 -8.85 19.03 7.45
C LYS A 272 -8.71 20.27 6.59
N LEU A 273 -9.66 20.38 5.66
CA LEU A 273 -9.77 21.43 4.70
C LEU A 273 -10.21 22.55 5.62
N THR A 274 -9.26 23.12 6.36
CA THR A 274 -9.23 24.54 6.49
C THR A 274 -9.19 25.00 5.05
N HIS A 275 -10.38 25.22 4.46
CA HIS A 275 -10.48 26.00 3.24
C HIS A 275 -9.52 27.17 3.46
N CYS A 276 -8.54 27.36 2.60
CA CYS A 276 -7.77 28.58 2.68
C CYS A 276 -8.81 29.69 2.44
N TRP A 277 -8.99 30.59 3.40
CA TRP A 277 -10.07 31.56 3.56
C TRP A 277 -11.30 31.08 4.37
N ALA A 278 -11.25 29.96 5.12
CA ALA A 278 -12.35 29.41 5.93
C ALA A 278 -12.91 30.38 6.99
N GLU A 279 -12.12 31.36 7.42
CA GLU A 279 -12.44 32.30 8.50
C GLU A 279 -13.48 33.36 8.12
N LYS A 280 -13.74 33.55 6.82
CA LYS A 280 -14.74 34.55 6.39
C LYS A 280 -16.17 34.03 6.62
N PRO A 281 -17.11 34.90 7.02
CA PRO A 281 -18.48 34.50 7.33
C PRO A 281 -19.27 34.12 6.07
N TYR A 282 -19.19 32.86 5.66
CA TYR A 282 -19.92 32.31 4.51
C TYR A 282 -21.43 32.15 4.73
N ASN A 283 -21.93 32.46 5.93
CA ASN A 283 -23.36 32.43 6.26
C ASN A 283 -24.11 33.67 5.72
N LEU A 284 -23.41 34.65 5.17
CA LEU A 284 -23.99 35.79 4.46
C LEU A 284 -24.48 35.33 3.09
N LYS A 285 -25.80 35.31 2.88
CA LYS A 285 -26.37 35.15 1.54
C LYS A 285 -26.32 36.49 0.81
N VAL A 286 -25.23 36.74 0.09
CA VAL A 286 -25.10 37.93 -0.75
C VAL A 286 -25.76 37.65 -2.09
N LYS A 287 -26.61 38.57 -2.54
CA LYS A 287 -27.14 38.55 -3.91
C LYS A 287 -26.42 39.64 -4.69
N LEU A 288 -25.63 39.24 -5.69
CA LEU A 288 -24.92 40.18 -6.55
C LEU A 288 -25.92 41.01 -7.37
N GLU A 289 -25.69 42.31 -7.45
CA GLU A 289 -26.55 43.21 -8.22
C GLU A 289 -26.50 42.87 -9.71
N ILE A 290 -27.66 42.70 -10.34
CA ILE A 290 -27.77 42.33 -11.74
C ILE A 290 -27.10 43.42 -12.60
N GLY A 291 -26.14 43.01 -13.42
CA GLY A 291 -25.40 43.91 -14.30
C GLY A 291 -24.09 44.44 -13.70
N SER A 292 -23.87 44.28 -12.39
CA SER A 292 -22.60 44.65 -11.76
C SER A 292 -21.42 43.82 -12.29
N PRO A 293 -20.18 44.33 -12.23
CA PRO A 293 -18.98 43.57 -12.58
C PRO A 293 -18.85 42.24 -11.83
N GLN A 294 -19.26 42.21 -10.55
CA GLN A 294 -19.31 41.00 -9.72
C GLN A 294 -20.27 39.97 -10.32
N HIS A 295 -21.50 40.39 -10.66
CA HIS A 295 -22.50 39.52 -11.28
C HIS A 295 -22.05 39.00 -12.65
N GLN A 296 -21.42 39.85 -13.47
CA GLN A 296 -20.87 39.43 -14.76
C GLN A 296 -19.77 38.38 -14.61
N LEU A 297 -18.86 38.54 -13.63
CA LEU A 297 -17.84 37.54 -13.32
C LEU A 297 -18.47 36.22 -12.85
N SER A 298 -19.47 36.28 -11.95
CA SER A 298 -20.21 35.09 -11.49
C SER A 298 -20.83 34.32 -12.66
N ARG A 299 -21.50 35.02 -13.58
CA ARG A 299 -22.09 34.40 -14.79
C ARG A 299 -21.04 33.78 -15.70
N ARG A 300 -19.90 34.45 -15.91
CA ARG A 300 -18.81 33.93 -16.74
C ARG A 300 -18.18 32.67 -16.12
N ILE A 301 -18.01 32.63 -14.80
CA ILE A 301 -17.55 31.45 -14.07
C ILE A 301 -18.55 30.30 -14.23
N TRP A 302 -19.84 30.52 -13.98
CA TRP A 302 -20.86 29.48 -14.12
C TRP A 302 -20.97 28.93 -15.56
N ASN A 303 -20.92 29.81 -16.56
CA ASN A 303 -21.13 29.42 -17.94
C ASN A 303 -19.90 28.72 -18.55
N ASN A 304 -18.68 29.14 -18.18
CA ASN A 304 -17.47 28.71 -18.88
C ASN A 304 -16.50 27.90 -18.00
N ALA A 305 -16.67 27.92 -16.68
CA ALA A 305 -15.85 27.21 -15.70
C ALA A 305 -16.73 26.50 -14.66
N TYR A 306 -17.75 25.77 -15.11
CA TYR A 306 -18.74 25.11 -14.26
C TYR A 306 -18.11 24.18 -13.20
N ASP A 307 -17.14 23.36 -13.59
CA ASP A 307 -16.44 22.44 -12.69
C ASP A 307 -15.66 23.14 -11.58
N PHE A 308 -15.27 24.41 -11.82
CA PHE A 308 -14.69 25.28 -10.81
C PHE A 308 -15.78 25.88 -9.91
N ALA A 309 -16.87 26.38 -10.51
CA ALA A 309 -17.99 27.01 -9.79
C ALA A 309 -18.59 26.09 -8.71
N VAL A 310 -18.79 24.80 -9.02
CA VAL A 310 -19.38 23.83 -8.09
C VAL A 310 -18.48 23.47 -6.90
N LYS A 311 -17.16 23.70 -7.01
CA LYS A 311 -16.17 23.45 -5.96
C LYS A 311 -16.03 24.63 -4.99
N VAL A 312 -16.54 25.80 -5.37
CA VAL A 312 -16.48 27.02 -4.56
C VAL A 312 -17.76 27.16 -3.75
N ARG A 313 -17.63 27.19 -2.42
CA ARG A 313 -18.78 27.31 -1.52
C ARG A 313 -19.32 28.75 -1.52
N TYR A 314 -20.62 28.92 -1.78
CA TYR A 314 -21.26 30.24 -1.82
C TYR A 314 -20.54 31.23 -2.76
N LEU A 315 -20.40 30.83 -4.03
CA LEU A 315 -19.66 31.58 -5.06
C LEU A 315 -19.93 33.09 -5.05
N ASP A 316 -21.19 33.51 -5.02
CA ASP A 316 -21.57 34.92 -5.05
C ASP A 316 -21.07 35.70 -3.82
N THR A 317 -21.13 35.10 -2.64
CA THR A 317 -20.58 35.67 -1.40
C THR A 317 -19.06 35.74 -1.46
N GLY A 318 -18.41 34.70 -1.97
CA GLY A 318 -16.96 34.69 -2.18
C GLY A 318 -16.51 35.76 -3.18
N ILE A 319 -17.24 35.93 -4.27
CA ILE A 319 -16.98 37.02 -5.23
C ILE A 319 -17.09 38.36 -4.53
N HIS A 320 -18.19 38.62 -3.81
CA HIS A 320 -18.41 39.90 -3.15
C HIS A 320 -17.29 40.27 -2.16
N LEU A 321 -16.92 39.34 -1.27
CA LEU A 321 -15.90 39.59 -0.24
C LEU A 321 -14.51 39.76 -0.85
N ALA A 322 -14.13 38.91 -1.80
CA ALA A 322 -12.83 39.03 -2.46
C ALA A 322 -12.74 40.30 -3.31
N TRP A 323 -13.87 40.77 -3.84
CA TRP A 323 -13.95 42.01 -4.59
C TRP A 323 -13.71 43.23 -3.70
N GLN A 324 -14.30 43.25 -2.51
CA GLN A 324 -14.04 44.30 -1.50
C GLN A 324 -12.57 44.31 -1.08
N GLU A 325 -11.97 43.14 -0.80
CA GLU A 325 -10.55 43.05 -0.44
C GLU A 325 -9.63 43.63 -1.54
N ALA A 326 -9.99 43.42 -2.81
CA ALA A 326 -9.24 43.95 -3.95
C ALA A 326 -9.45 45.46 -4.15
N GLU A 327 -10.65 45.98 -3.84
CA GLU A 327 -10.92 47.42 -3.83
C GLU A 327 -10.14 48.13 -2.74
N ASP A 328 -10.08 47.57 -1.53
CA ASP A 328 -9.28 48.08 -0.41
C ASP A 328 -7.78 48.12 -0.74
N LYS A 329 -7.31 47.23 -1.61
CA LYS A 329 -5.93 47.18 -2.11
C LYS A 329 -5.65 48.17 -3.25
N GLY A 330 -6.65 48.89 -3.73
CA GLY A 330 -6.52 49.82 -4.84
C GLY A 330 -6.24 49.14 -6.19
N PHE A 331 -6.62 47.86 -6.34
CA PHE A 331 -6.40 47.14 -7.59
C PHE A 331 -7.28 47.67 -8.72
N ASP A 332 -6.70 47.72 -9.92
CA ASP A 332 -7.43 48.02 -11.14
C ASP A 332 -8.45 46.92 -11.49
N ALA A 333 -9.25 47.14 -12.54
CA ALA A 333 -10.33 46.22 -12.91
C ALA A 333 -9.83 44.80 -13.27
N GLN A 334 -8.66 44.67 -13.88
CA GLN A 334 -8.10 43.38 -14.28
C GLN A 334 -7.49 42.67 -13.07
N GLN A 335 -6.66 43.37 -12.31
CA GLN A 335 -6.08 42.88 -11.06
C GLN A 335 -7.15 42.43 -10.08
N ARG A 336 -8.26 43.15 -9.99
CA ARG A 336 -9.41 42.80 -9.15
C ARG A 336 -10.05 41.49 -9.54
N GLN A 337 -10.27 41.24 -10.84
CA GLN A 337 -10.78 39.96 -11.30
C GLN A 337 -9.81 38.82 -10.99
N LEU A 338 -8.51 39.01 -11.22
CA LEU A 338 -7.49 38.00 -10.92
C LEU A 338 -7.40 37.71 -9.41
N TRP A 339 -7.50 38.73 -8.57
CA TRP A 339 -7.52 38.57 -7.11
C TRP A 339 -8.72 37.75 -6.63
N VAL A 340 -9.90 38.05 -7.17
CA VAL A 340 -11.11 37.28 -6.89
C VAL A 340 -10.93 35.83 -7.31
N LEU A 341 -10.43 35.57 -8.53
CA LEU A 341 -10.16 34.21 -8.99
C LEU A 341 -9.15 33.48 -8.10
N ALA A 342 -8.12 34.16 -7.60
CA ALA A 342 -7.14 33.58 -6.68
C ALA A 342 -7.77 33.21 -5.34
N ARG A 343 -8.64 34.06 -4.78
CA ARG A 343 -9.38 33.76 -3.54
C ARG A 343 -10.31 32.56 -3.71
N LEU A 344 -11.08 32.53 -4.79
CA LEU A 344 -12.00 31.43 -5.08
C LEU A 344 -11.23 30.13 -5.41
N SER A 345 -10.09 30.24 -6.10
CA SER A 345 -9.15 29.15 -6.36
C SER A 345 -8.62 28.55 -5.05
N ALA A 346 -8.20 29.38 -4.10
CA ALA A 346 -7.74 28.95 -2.78
C ALA A 346 -8.89 28.32 -1.95
N GLN A 347 -10.09 28.92 -2.00
CA GLN A 347 -11.26 28.45 -1.26
C GLN A 347 -11.75 27.07 -1.76
N GLY A 348 -11.87 26.92 -3.08
CA GLY A 348 -12.31 25.70 -3.75
C GLY A 348 -11.18 24.69 -4.00
N GLN A 349 -9.93 25.07 -3.69
CA GLN A 349 -8.71 24.30 -3.96
C GLN A 349 -8.62 23.82 -5.40
N VAL A 350 -8.88 24.73 -6.33
CA VAL A 350 -8.86 24.46 -7.76
C VAL A 350 -7.67 25.17 -8.39
N PRO A 351 -6.73 24.44 -9.04
CA PRO A 351 -5.59 25.07 -9.70
C PRO A 351 -6.01 26.13 -10.72
N ALA A 352 -5.25 27.22 -10.82
CA ALA A 352 -5.53 28.33 -11.74
C ALA A 352 -5.60 27.86 -13.21
N THR A 353 -4.88 26.79 -13.57
CA THR A 353 -4.91 26.18 -14.90
C THR A 353 -6.27 25.61 -15.29
N GLN A 354 -7.07 25.13 -14.32
CA GLN A 354 -8.45 24.65 -14.58
C GLN A 354 -9.42 25.82 -14.79
N ILE A 355 -9.14 26.96 -14.16
CA ILE A 355 -9.92 28.21 -14.33
C ILE A 355 -9.59 28.87 -15.68
N ALA A 356 -8.32 28.80 -16.10
CA ALA A 356 -7.77 29.45 -17.28
C ALA A 356 -8.49 29.09 -18.59
N LYS A 357 -8.80 27.80 -18.77
CA LYS A 357 -9.43 27.29 -20.00
C LYS A 357 -10.83 27.87 -20.22
N GLY A 358 -11.60 28.00 -19.15
CA GLY A 358 -12.96 28.55 -19.20
C GLY A 358 -13.00 30.08 -19.28
N LEU A 359 -12.04 30.74 -18.64
CA LEU A 359 -12.02 32.20 -18.54
C LEU A 359 -11.05 32.87 -19.53
N ALA A 360 -10.40 32.14 -20.43
CA ALA A 360 -9.47 32.70 -21.42
C ALA A 360 -8.35 33.55 -20.79
N LEU A 361 -7.81 33.11 -19.65
CA LEU A 361 -6.67 33.76 -19.00
C LEU A 361 -5.39 33.45 -19.78
N ASN A 362 -4.51 34.44 -19.95
CA ASN A 362 -3.19 34.22 -20.53
C ASN A 362 -2.20 33.63 -19.50
N ALA A 363 -1.06 33.14 -19.97
CA ALA A 363 -0.10 32.44 -19.10
C ALA A 363 0.42 33.29 -17.91
N ALA A 364 0.56 34.61 -18.09
CA ALA A 364 0.99 35.50 -17.01
C ALA A 364 -0.11 35.65 -15.94
N GLU A 365 -1.36 35.79 -16.37
CA GLU A 365 -2.52 35.87 -15.49
C GLU A 365 -2.73 34.57 -14.71
N VAL A 366 -2.59 33.42 -15.36
CA VAL A 366 -2.68 32.10 -14.71
C VAL A 366 -1.60 31.96 -13.63
N LYS A 367 -0.37 32.34 -13.95
CA LYS A 367 0.75 32.30 -13.00
C LYS A 367 0.50 33.23 -11.81
N GLN A 368 -0.06 34.42 -12.05
CA GLN A 368 -0.38 35.38 -10.99
C GLN A 368 -1.49 34.87 -10.08
N VAL A 369 -2.58 34.34 -10.65
CA VAL A 369 -3.69 33.74 -9.88
C VAL A 369 -3.19 32.58 -9.02
N GLN A 370 -2.35 31.70 -9.58
CA GLN A 370 -1.78 30.58 -8.83
C GLN A 370 -0.89 31.06 -7.68
N THR A 371 -0.02 32.05 -7.95
CA THR A 371 0.91 32.59 -6.94
C THR A 371 0.14 33.16 -5.74
N TRP A 372 -0.89 33.96 -6.00
CA TRP A 372 -1.73 34.52 -4.94
C TRP A 372 -2.56 33.46 -4.21
N ALA A 373 -3.11 32.47 -4.91
CA ALA A 373 -3.84 31.38 -4.29
C ALA A 373 -2.94 30.59 -3.31
N ASP A 374 -1.70 30.30 -3.71
CA ASP A 374 -0.71 29.63 -2.88
C ASP A 374 -0.32 30.49 -1.67
N ASP A 375 -0.16 31.80 -1.85
CA ASP A 375 0.13 32.74 -0.75
C ASP A 375 -0.99 32.78 0.29
N PHE A 376 -2.25 32.79 -0.14
CA PHE A 376 -3.40 32.75 0.79
C PHE A 376 -3.40 31.47 1.63
N CYS A 377 -3.12 30.33 1.01
CA CYS A 377 -3.02 29.06 1.73
C CYS A 377 -1.84 29.01 2.71
N ARG A 378 -0.70 29.62 2.36
CA ARG A 378 0.47 29.72 3.24
C ARG A 378 0.20 30.60 4.46
N ALA A 379 -0.42 31.76 4.28
CA ALA A 379 -0.76 32.68 5.36
C ALA A 379 -1.69 32.04 6.41
N ASP A 380 -2.74 31.33 5.96
CA ASP A 380 -3.68 30.66 6.86
C ASP A 380 -3.03 29.49 7.63
N SER A 381 -2.08 28.80 7.00
CA SER A 381 -1.32 27.72 7.65
C SER A 381 -0.43 28.23 8.79
N GLN A 382 0.09 29.46 8.69
CA GLN A 382 0.89 30.11 9.74
C GLN A 382 0.02 30.65 10.90
N LEU A 383 -1.22 31.06 10.62
CA LEU A 383 -2.19 31.45 11.65
C LEU A 383 -2.69 30.22 12.44
N SER A 384 -2.90 29.09 11.76
CA SER A 384 -3.28 27.84 12.44
C SER A 384 -2.16 27.26 13.32
N SER A 385 -0.89 27.45 12.97
CA SER A 385 0.25 26.93 13.76
C SER A 385 0.60 27.80 14.97
N SER A 386 0.32 29.11 14.91
CA SER A 386 0.48 30.02 16.06
C SER A 386 -0.62 29.83 17.11
N SER A 387 -1.87 29.56 16.71
CA SER A 387 -2.97 29.28 17.65
C SER A 387 -2.83 27.97 18.44
N GLN A 388 -2.05 27.00 17.94
CA GLN A 388 -1.79 25.73 18.64
C GLN A 388 -0.73 25.86 19.75
N ASN A 389 0.07 26.93 19.76
CA ASN A 389 1.06 27.17 20.81
C ASN A 389 0.48 27.90 22.03
N GLU A 390 -0.70 28.52 21.93
CA GLU A 390 -1.34 29.23 23.05
C GLU A 390 -2.26 28.35 23.90
N THR A 391 -2.53 27.10 23.50
CA THR A 391 -3.43 26.17 24.24
C THR A 391 -2.71 25.17 25.15
N ASN A 392 -1.39 25.30 25.34
CA ASN A 392 -0.60 24.47 26.26
C ASN A 392 -0.11 25.22 27.52
N LEU A 393 -0.78 26.32 27.88
CA LEU A 393 -0.58 27.00 29.16
C LEU A 393 -1.95 27.20 29.82
N GLU A 394 -2.43 26.16 30.49
CA GLU A 394 -3.07 26.18 31.82
C GLU A 394 -3.19 24.77 32.39
#